data_AF-A0A9P5S1H0-F1
#
_entry.id   AF-A0A9P5S1H0-F1
#
_cell.length_a   1.000
_cell.length_b   1.000
_cell.length_c   1.000
_cell.angle_alpha   90.00
_cell.angle_beta   90.00
_cell.angle_gamma   90.00
#
_symmetry.space_group_name_H-M   'P 1'
#
loop_
_entity.id
_entity.type
_entity.pdbx_description
1 polymer ?
#
loop_
_entity_poly.entity_id
_entity_poly.type
_entity_poly.pdbx_seq_one_letter_code
_entity_poly.pdbx_strand_id
1 'polypeptide(L)'
;MASCPIPANRTPFRPTPAEYNKASPYILSPNTEHELEAIQLEYQNRLLILVFTTAWCKNCKRLSTGIEEMAEDLSKIATVVHVDVDELTQTVKKYNIDATPTFAIFRGHVLQSIITAAMLPRKATYEESDDQLLAWISTTVRSMSEHWNGTSYSKITDHLAFAPTPTEAQIHDGLINVGFKTVIGMESKQNPGEYLAKEKDIWAAANINFVSYPIKSADEIGLQDFEEILQLVETMQGPILIHSEIGQVAAIMVFVMVAKQNARQGSEVPGWARELGFDFDGLGRLTQTICAWVDK
;
A
#
# COMPACT_ATOMS: atom_id res chain seq x y z
N MET A 1 9.57 -55.71 -19.02
CA MET A 1 9.69 -54.39 -18.36
C MET A 1 10.86 -53.66 -19.00
N ALA A 2 10.59 -52.73 -19.91
CA ALA A 2 11.63 -51.95 -20.58
C ALA A 2 11.79 -50.62 -19.82
N SER A 3 12.99 -50.35 -19.31
CA SER A 3 13.31 -49.10 -18.63
C SER A 3 13.39 -47.95 -19.63
N CYS A 4 12.73 -46.83 -19.32
CA CYS A 4 12.90 -45.58 -20.06
C CYS A 4 14.31 -45.01 -19.81
N PRO A 5 15.01 -44.52 -20.85
CA PRO A 5 16.29 -43.84 -20.66
C PRO A 5 16.07 -42.44 -20.09
N ILE A 6 16.89 -42.08 -19.11
CA ILE A 6 16.96 -40.73 -18.52
C ILE A 6 17.62 -39.81 -19.55
N PRO A 7 16.98 -38.71 -19.99
CA PRO A 7 17.62 -37.78 -20.91
C PRO A 7 18.74 -37.03 -20.20
N ALA A 8 19.89 -36.95 -20.87
CA ALA A 8 21.07 -36.28 -20.39
C ALA A 8 20.81 -34.81 -20.04
N ASN A 9 21.38 -34.43 -18.90
CA ASN A 9 21.59 -33.09 -18.34
C ASN A 9 21.41 -31.94 -19.35
N ARG A 10 20.20 -31.36 -19.41
CA ARG A 10 20.03 -30.02 -19.97
C ARG A 10 20.44 -29.05 -18.87
N THR A 11 21.60 -28.41 -19.01
CA THR A 11 21.89 -27.19 -18.26
C THR A 11 20.68 -26.27 -18.37
N PRO A 12 20.09 -25.79 -17.26
CA PRO A 12 18.98 -24.86 -17.34
C PRO A 12 19.42 -23.67 -18.18
N PHE A 13 18.70 -23.41 -19.27
CA PHE A 13 18.86 -22.18 -20.01
C PHE A 13 18.55 -21.04 -19.02
N ARG A 14 19.60 -20.35 -18.59
CA ARG A 14 19.52 -19.21 -17.69
C ARG A 14 19.56 -17.98 -18.60
N PRO A 15 18.41 -17.43 -19.01
CA PRO A 15 18.41 -16.19 -19.74
C PRO A 15 19.11 -15.12 -18.89
N THR A 16 19.83 -14.24 -19.56
CA THR A 16 20.51 -13.13 -18.86
C THR A 16 19.47 -12.11 -18.38
N PRO A 17 19.72 -11.34 -17.30
CA PRO A 17 18.82 -10.26 -16.87
C PRO A 17 18.42 -9.29 -18.00
N ALA A 18 19.28 -9.17 -19.03
CA ALA A 18 19.03 -8.38 -20.23
C ALA A 18 17.87 -8.90 -21.12
N GLU A 19 17.52 -10.19 -21.08
CA GLU A 19 16.43 -10.74 -21.90
C GLU A 19 15.04 -10.47 -21.31
N TYR A 20 14.95 -10.12 -20.03
CA TYR A 20 13.75 -9.55 -19.40
C TYR A 20 13.64 -8.04 -19.61
N ASN A 21 14.77 -7.35 -19.79
CA ASN A 21 14.86 -5.90 -19.95
C ASN A 21 14.83 -5.46 -21.43
N LYS A 22 13.76 -5.80 -22.16
CA LYS A 22 13.31 -4.80 -23.16
C LYS A 22 12.70 -3.68 -22.34
N ALA A 23 13.44 -2.60 -22.14
CA ALA A 23 12.99 -1.45 -21.35
C ALA A 23 11.68 -0.92 -21.93
N SER A 24 10.55 -1.37 -21.40
CA SER A 24 9.25 -0.80 -21.70
C SER A 24 9.29 0.64 -21.20
N PRO A 25 8.92 1.65 -22.03
CA PRO A 25 8.88 3.03 -21.57
C PRO A 25 7.82 3.26 -20.48
N TYR A 26 6.96 2.27 -20.22
CA TYR A 26 5.86 2.35 -19.27
C TYR A 26 6.10 1.60 -17.95
N ILE A 27 7.23 0.89 -17.81
CA ILE A 27 7.57 0.13 -16.61
C ILE A 27 8.91 0.60 -16.07
N LEU A 28 8.92 0.99 -14.80
CA LEU A 28 10.14 1.32 -14.06
C LEU A 28 10.67 0.08 -13.35
N SER A 29 11.99 -0.11 -13.32
CA SER A 29 12.63 -1.27 -12.68
C SER A 29 13.78 -0.82 -11.78
N PRO A 30 13.51 -0.43 -10.52
CA PRO A 30 14.56 -0.12 -9.55
C PRO A 30 15.36 -1.39 -9.19
N ASN A 31 16.66 -1.22 -8.97
CA ASN A 31 17.57 -2.29 -8.55
C ASN A 31 18.00 -2.14 -7.07
N THR A 32 17.55 -1.07 -6.40
CA THR A 32 17.84 -0.81 -4.97
C THR A 32 16.61 -0.28 -4.25
N GLU A 33 16.56 -0.49 -2.93
CA GLU A 33 15.47 -0.02 -2.07
C GLU A 33 15.33 1.52 -2.16
N HIS A 34 16.45 2.23 -2.18
CA HIS A 34 16.49 3.69 -2.31
C HIS A 34 15.93 4.17 -3.67
N GLU A 35 16.21 3.45 -4.76
CA GLU A 35 15.61 3.77 -6.07
C GLU A 35 14.10 3.56 -6.07
N LEU A 36 13.62 2.48 -5.43
CA LEU A 36 12.17 2.25 -5.29
C LEU A 36 11.51 3.35 -4.46
N GLU A 37 12.11 3.74 -3.33
CA GLU A 37 11.62 4.85 -2.50
C GLU A 37 11.57 6.16 -3.29
N ALA A 38 12.62 6.47 -4.07
CA ALA A 38 12.66 7.65 -4.92
C ALA A 38 11.56 7.63 -6.00
N ILE A 39 11.32 6.48 -6.65
CA ILE A 39 10.22 6.32 -7.61
C ILE A 39 8.87 6.54 -6.93
N GLN A 40 8.65 5.93 -5.75
CA GLN A 40 7.40 6.12 -5.03
C GLN A 40 7.14 7.61 -4.72
N LEU A 41 8.20 8.36 -4.43
CA LEU A 41 8.14 9.80 -4.17
C LEU A 41 7.89 10.65 -5.41
N GLU A 42 8.57 10.34 -6.51
CA GLU A 42 8.41 11.06 -7.77
C GLU A 42 6.99 10.90 -8.32
N TYR A 43 6.42 9.71 -8.17
CA TYR A 43 5.12 9.33 -8.74
C TYR A 43 3.98 9.31 -7.71
N GLN A 44 4.17 9.94 -6.55
CA GLN A 44 3.19 10.01 -5.46
C GLN A 44 1.83 10.64 -5.84
N ASN A 45 1.79 11.46 -6.89
CA ASN A 45 0.55 12.08 -7.38
C ASN A 45 -0.15 11.20 -8.43
N ARG A 46 0.36 9.98 -8.63
CA ARG A 46 -0.19 8.95 -9.52
C ARG A 46 -0.48 7.67 -8.74
N LEU A 47 -1.36 6.82 -9.28
CA LEU A 47 -1.50 5.47 -8.74
C LEU A 47 -0.21 4.70 -9.04
N LEU A 48 0.29 3.93 -8.08
CA LEU A 48 1.45 3.07 -8.31
C LEU A 48 1.04 1.62 -8.29
N ILE A 49 1.59 0.83 -9.22
CA ILE A 49 1.40 -0.62 -9.25
C ILE A 49 2.78 -1.25 -9.14
N LEU A 50 3.11 -1.78 -7.97
CA LEU A 50 4.32 -2.59 -7.78
C LEU A 50 4.02 -4.02 -8.20
N VAL A 51 4.79 -4.54 -9.15
CA VAL A 51 4.67 -5.90 -9.68
C VAL A 51 5.84 -6.72 -9.17
N PHE A 52 5.61 -7.52 -8.14
CA PHE A 52 6.61 -8.39 -7.52
C PHE A 52 6.78 -9.66 -8.36
N THR A 53 7.96 -9.88 -8.93
CA THR A 53 8.26 -11.08 -9.72
C THR A 53 9.62 -11.69 -9.39
N THR A 54 9.88 -12.87 -9.95
CA THR A 54 11.21 -13.48 -9.95
C THR A 54 11.60 -13.90 -11.37
N ALA A 55 12.89 -13.90 -11.69
CA ALA A 55 13.40 -14.32 -13.01
C ALA A 55 13.12 -15.80 -13.36
N TRP A 56 12.82 -16.62 -12.36
CA TRP A 56 12.59 -18.07 -12.49
C TRP A 56 11.10 -18.45 -12.39
N CYS A 57 10.21 -17.49 -12.15
CA CYS A 57 8.77 -17.69 -12.09
C CYS A 57 8.16 -17.88 -13.50
N LYS A 58 7.74 -19.12 -13.83
CA LYS A 58 7.12 -19.44 -15.13
C LYS A 58 5.84 -18.66 -15.40
N ASN A 59 5.01 -18.44 -14.37
CA ASN A 59 3.77 -17.67 -14.51
C ASN A 59 4.06 -16.17 -14.78
N CYS A 60 5.06 -15.60 -14.12
CA CYS A 60 5.49 -14.23 -14.33
C CYS A 60 5.97 -14.01 -15.78
N LYS A 61 6.70 -14.99 -16.36
CA LYS A 61 7.09 -14.95 -17.79
C LYS A 61 5.90 -14.88 -18.73
N ARG A 62 4.85 -15.64 -18.46
CA ARG A 62 3.64 -15.69 -19.29
C ARG A 62 2.87 -14.37 -19.22
N LEU A 63 2.83 -13.77 -18.03
CA LEU A 63 2.17 -12.48 -17.78
C LEU A 63 2.95 -11.27 -18.31
N SER A 64 4.24 -11.39 -18.62
CA SER A 64 5.11 -10.26 -18.97
C SER A 64 4.52 -9.37 -20.08
N THR A 65 4.05 -9.98 -21.18
CA THR A 65 3.44 -9.22 -22.29
C THR A 65 2.15 -8.52 -21.85
N GLY A 66 1.29 -9.21 -21.10
CA GLY A 66 0.07 -8.60 -20.59
C GLY A 66 0.32 -7.50 -19.55
N ILE A 67 1.39 -7.59 -18.76
CA ILE A 67 1.81 -6.54 -17.83
C ILE A 67 2.30 -5.31 -18.60
N GLU A 68 3.06 -5.49 -19.68
CA GLU A 68 3.48 -4.41 -20.57
C GLU A 68 2.29 -3.70 -21.23
N GLU A 69 1.34 -4.46 -21.77
CA GLU A 69 0.11 -3.93 -22.37
C GLU A 69 -0.75 -3.18 -21.34
N MET A 70 -0.89 -3.74 -20.14
CA MET A 70 -1.58 -3.09 -19.02
C MET A 70 -0.86 -1.80 -18.59
N ALA A 71 0.47 -1.80 -18.53
CA ALA A 71 1.25 -0.62 -18.16
C ALA A 71 1.09 0.50 -19.19
N GLU A 72 1.07 0.17 -20.48
CA GLU A 72 0.80 1.12 -21.56
C GLU A 72 -0.62 1.69 -21.46
N ASP A 73 -1.64 0.84 -21.29
CA ASP A 73 -3.04 1.27 -21.21
C ASP A 73 -3.30 2.15 -19.99
N LEU A 74 -2.70 1.81 -18.84
CA LEU A 74 -2.83 2.57 -17.59
C LEU A 74 -1.87 3.76 -17.51
N SER A 75 -1.00 3.99 -18.51
CA SER A 75 0.08 4.98 -18.47
C SER A 75 -0.36 6.44 -18.25
N LYS A 76 -1.65 6.75 -18.40
CA LYS A 76 -2.21 8.08 -18.11
C LYS A 76 -2.69 8.24 -16.66
N ILE A 77 -2.93 7.16 -15.94
CA ILE A 77 -3.54 7.16 -14.60
C ILE A 77 -2.67 6.49 -13.53
N ALA A 78 -1.80 5.56 -13.92
CA ALA A 78 -0.93 4.82 -13.02
C ALA A 78 0.50 4.73 -13.55
N THR A 79 1.45 4.46 -12.67
CA THR A 79 2.83 4.09 -13.00
C THR A 79 3.06 2.66 -12.55
N VAL A 80 3.56 1.83 -13.45
CA VAL A 80 3.90 0.43 -13.15
C VAL A 80 5.37 0.34 -12.81
N VAL A 81 5.68 -0.36 -11.72
CA VAL A 81 7.04 -0.58 -11.24
C VAL A 81 7.25 -2.07 -11.07
N HIS A 82 8.23 -2.63 -11.77
CA HIS A 82 8.66 -4.00 -11.59
C HIS A 82 9.58 -4.11 -10.37
N VAL A 83 9.28 -5.04 -9.47
CA VAL A 83 10.05 -5.29 -8.25
C VAL A 83 10.57 -6.72 -8.30
N ASP A 84 11.90 -6.88 -8.41
CA ASP A 84 12.52 -8.18 -8.24
C ASP A 84 12.60 -8.52 -6.74
N VAL A 85 11.94 -9.60 -6.33
CA VAL A 85 11.89 -10.01 -4.91
C VAL A 85 13.24 -10.49 -4.38
N ASP A 86 14.13 -10.95 -5.27
CA ASP A 86 15.47 -11.40 -4.89
C ASP A 86 16.39 -10.17 -4.64
N GLU A 87 16.09 -9.01 -5.24
CA GLU A 87 16.85 -7.76 -5.08
C GLU A 87 16.30 -6.88 -3.94
N LEU A 88 14.98 -6.70 -3.86
CA LEU A 88 14.31 -5.76 -2.96
C LEU A 88 13.69 -6.44 -1.74
N THR A 89 14.53 -7.16 -0.99
CA THR A 89 14.09 -8.04 0.12
C THR A 89 13.48 -7.31 1.32
N GLN A 90 13.82 -6.04 1.57
CA GLN A 90 13.22 -5.27 2.65
C GLN A 90 11.81 -4.86 2.27
N THR A 91 11.63 -4.40 1.04
CA THR A 91 10.31 -4.10 0.46
C THR A 91 9.38 -5.32 0.46
N VAL A 92 9.89 -6.49 0.08
CA VAL A 92 9.15 -7.77 0.14
C VAL A 92 8.63 -8.05 1.55
N LYS A 93 9.48 -7.89 2.57
CA LYS A 93 9.09 -8.06 3.97
C LYS A 93 8.07 -7.02 4.41
N LYS A 94 8.30 -5.75 4.05
CA LYS A 94 7.46 -4.60 4.41
C LYS A 94 6.01 -4.78 3.94
N TYR A 95 5.81 -5.32 2.74
CA TYR A 95 4.49 -5.56 2.18
C TYR A 95 4.01 -7.00 2.33
N ASN A 96 4.70 -7.81 3.14
CA ASN A 96 4.38 -9.22 3.41
C ASN A 96 4.14 -10.05 2.13
N ILE A 97 5.03 -9.91 1.15
CA ILE A 97 4.94 -10.59 -0.14
C ILE A 97 5.50 -12.01 0.01
N ASP A 98 4.64 -13.02 -0.12
CA ASP A 98 4.97 -14.44 0.08
C ASP A 98 4.88 -15.29 -1.20
N ALA A 99 4.34 -14.73 -2.28
CA ALA A 99 4.17 -15.38 -3.57
C ALA A 99 4.42 -14.43 -4.74
N THR A 100 4.72 -14.99 -5.92
CA THR A 100 4.83 -14.24 -7.18
C THR A 100 4.02 -14.90 -8.31
N PRO A 101 3.46 -14.11 -9.24
CA PRO A 101 3.44 -12.66 -9.24
C PRO A 101 2.45 -12.11 -8.21
N THR A 102 2.82 -11.00 -7.60
CA THR A 102 1.96 -10.23 -6.67
C THR A 102 1.95 -8.77 -7.11
N PHE A 103 0.78 -8.14 -7.03
CA PHE A 103 0.57 -6.76 -7.42
C PHE A 103 0.16 -5.97 -6.19
N ALA A 104 0.96 -4.98 -5.80
CA ALA A 104 0.58 -4.04 -4.76
C ALA A 104 0.19 -2.71 -5.40
N ILE A 105 -1.03 -2.26 -5.17
CA ILE A 105 -1.58 -1.03 -5.74
C ILE A 105 -1.56 0.04 -4.65
N PHE A 106 -1.02 1.21 -4.97
CA PHE A 106 -0.94 2.35 -4.07
C PHE A 106 -1.65 3.56 -4.63
N ARG A 107 -2.18 4.37 -3.72
CA ARG A 107 -2.66 5.73 -3.97
C ARG A 107 -1.72 6.66 -3.21
N GLY A 108 -0.86 7.37 -3.92
CA GLY A 108 0.34 7.95 -3.32
C GLY A 108 1.22 6.86 -2.71
N HIS A 109 1.57 6.97 -1.43
CA HIS A 109 2.31 5.91 -0.73
C HIS A 109 1.42 5.04 0.17
N VAL A 110 0.09 5.22 0.12
CA VAL A 110 -0.81 4.38 0.89
C VAL A 110 -1.06 3.11 0.11
N LEU A 111 -0.72 1.97 0.70
CA LEU A 111 -1.08 0.67 0.15
C LEU A 111 -2.62 0.52 0.16
N GLN A 112 -3.20 0.23 -0.99
CA GLN A 112 -4.65 0.14 -1.17
C GLN A 112 -5.08 -1.33 -1.26
N SER A 113 -4.35 -2.12 -2.04
CA SER A 113 -4.66 -3.53 -2.25
C SER A 113 -3.39 -4.31 -2.60
N ILE A 114 -3.34 -5.57 -2.16
CA ILE A 114 -2.39 -6.57 -2.63
C ILE A 114 -3.20 -7.65 -3.34
N ILE A 115 -2.92 -7.88 -4.62
CA ILE A 115 -3.62 -8.85 -5.45
C ILE A 115 -2.63 -9.93 -5.89
N THR A 116 -2.98 -11.18 -5.66
CA THR A 116 -2.20 -12.35 -6.11
C THR A 116 -3.08 -13.28 -6.93
N ALA A 117 -2.46 -14.09 -7.79
CA ALA A 117 -3.19 -15.09 -8.57
C ALA A 117 -3.96 -16.10 -7.70
N ALA A 118 -3.53 -16.31 -6.44
CA ALA A 118 -4.19 -17.22 -5.50
C ALA A 118 -5.56 -16.71 -5.01
N MET A 119 -5.83 -15.40 -5.15
CA MET A 119 -7.10 -14.79 -4.74
C MET A 119 -8.22 -15.00 -5.77
N LEU A 120 -7.88 -15.45 -6.98
CA LEU A 120 -8.84 -15.64 -8.07
C LEU A 120 -9.30 -17.10 -8.23
N PRO A 121 -10.56 -17.34 -8.62
CA PRO A 121 -11.01 -18.67 -8.99
C PRO A 121 -10.23 -19.17 -10.21
N ARG A 122 -9.76 -20.43 -10.16
CA ARG A 122 -9.06 -21.04 -11.29
C ARG A 122 -9.96 -21.11 -12.52
N LYS A 123 -9.41 -20.73 -13.68
CA LYS A 123 -10.05 -20.88 -14.98
C LYS A 123 -9.69 -22.22 -15.63
N ALA A 124 -10.28 -22.51 -16.78
CA ALA A 124 -10.04 -23.76 -17.49
C ALA A 124 -8.62 -23.80 -18.06
N THR A 125 -8.08 -22.64 -18.45
CA THR A 125 -6.72 -22.49 -18.97
C THR A 125 -5.89 -21.50 -18.14
N TYR A 126 -4.56 -21.56 -18.29
CA TYR A 126 -3.67 -20.62 -17.63
C TYR A 126 -3.79 -19.21 -18.21
N GLU A 127 -3.99 -19.11 -19.52
CA GLU A 127 -4.19 -17.87 -20.26
C GLU A 127 -5.44 -17.13 -19.74
N GLU A 128 -6.58 -17.82 -19.61
CA GLU A 128 -7.80 -17.20 -19.04
C GLU A 128 -7.62 -16.75 -17.60
N SER A 129 -6.83 -17.48 -16.80
CA SER A 129 -6.52 -17.07 -15.41
C SER A 129 -5.63 -15.83 -15.36
N ASP A 130 -4.66 -15.74 -16.26
CA ASP A 130 -3.76 -14.60 -16.39
C ASP A 130 -4.53 -13.35 -16.88
N ASP A 131 -5.39 -13.51 -17.90
CA ASP A 131 -6.25 -12.44 -18.40
C ASP A 131 -7.21 -11.94 -17.31
N GLN A 132 -7.78 -12.86 -16.52
CA GLN A 132 -8.64 -12.51 -15.40
C GLN A 132 -7.89 -11.67 -14.35
N LEU A 133 -6.64 -12.03 -14.05
CA LEU A 133 -5.81 -11.31 -13.09
C LEU A 133 -5.53 -9.88 -13.57
N LEU A 134 -5.04 -9.72 -14.80
CA LEU A 134 -4.73 -8.41 -15.37
C LEU A 134 -5.99 -7.54 -15.55
N ALA A 135 -7.11 -8.14 -15.94
CA ALA A 135 -8.40 -7.45 -16.02
C ALA A 135 -8.87 -6.95 -14.64
N TRP A 136 -8.69 -7.76 -13.59
CA TRP A 136 -9.03 -7.35 -12.22
C TRP A 136 -8.17 -6.15 -11.81
N ILE A 137 -6.84 -6.25 -11.95
CA ILE A 137 -5.91 -5.17 -11.58
C ILE A 137 -6.28 -3.88 -12.33
N SER A 138 -6.49 -3.96 -13.65
CA SER A 138 -6.86 -2.81 -14.48
C SER A 138 -8.19 -2.19 -14.04
N THR A 139 -9.18 -3.01 -13.70
CA THR A 139 -10.49 -2.52 -13.23
C THR A 139 -10.37 -1.85 -11.86
N THR A 140 -9.62 -2.46 -10.94
CA THR A 140 -9.33 -1.89 -9.61
C THR A 140 -8.65 -0.54 -9.74
N VAL A 141 -7.60 -0.43 -10.56
CA VAL A 141 -6.86 0.82 -10.77
C VAL A 141 -7.75 1.91 -11.38
N ARG A 142 -8.56 1.58 -12.39
CA ARG A 142 -9.50 2.55 -12.99
C ARG A 142 -10.52 3.04 -11.97
N SER A 143 -11.17 2.12 -11.25
CA SER A 143 -12.09 2.47 -10.16
C SER A 143 -11.43 3.34 -9.10
N MET A 144 -10.19 3.06 -8.72
CA MET A 144 -9.45 3.87 -7.76
C MET A 144 -9.05 5.24 -8.28
N SER A 145 -8.85 5.38 -9.60
CA SER A 145 -8.56 6.66 -10.24
C SER A 145 -9.80 7.55 -10.32
N GLU A 146 -10.99 6.96 -10.38
CA GLU A 146 -12.24 7.68 -10.28
C GLU A 146 -12.31 8.33 -8.90
N HIS A 147 -12.50 9.65 -8.87
CA HIS A 147 -12.59 10.48 -7.66
C HIS A 147 -11.27 10.73 -6.90
N TRP A 148 -10.11 10.26 -7.38
CA TRP A 148 -8.83 10.67 -6.81
C TRP A 148 -8.28 11.92 -7.49
N ASN A 149 -7.93 12.92 -6.69
CA ASN A 149 -7.43 14.22 -7.13
C ASN A 149 -5.90 14.34 -7.08
N GLY A 150 -5.18 13.22 -6.90
CA GLY A 150 -3.72 13.20 -6.86
C GLY A 150 -3.10 13.54 -5.51
N THR A 151 -3.87 13.57 -4.41
CA THR A 151 -3.32 13.89 -3.07
C THR A 151 -2.59 12.71 -2.44
N SER A 152 -1.48 13.00 -1.74
CA SER A 152 -0.68 12.04 -0.94
C SER A 152 -1.36 11.56 0.34
N TYR A 153 -2.56 12.04 0.63
CA TYR A 153 -3.39 11.68 1.77
C TYR A 153 -4.81 11.29 1.31
N SER A 154 -5.51 10.55 2.16
CA SER A 154 -6.89 10.12 1.99
C SER A 154 -7.80 10.81 3.01
N LYS A 155 -8.73 11.62 2.52
CA LYS A 155 -9.73 12.31 3.36
C LYS A 155 -10.95 11.41 3.55
N ILE A 156 -11.28 11.08 4.80
CA ILE A 156 -12.44 10.24 5.14
C ILE A 156 -13.63 11.10 5.59
N THR A 157 -13.36 12.18 6.31
CA THR A 157 -14.37 13.19 6.66
C THR A 157 -13.79 14.60 6.49
N ASP A 158 -14.61 15.64 6.68
CA ASP A 158 -14.11 17.03 6.73
C ASP A 158 -13.13 17.30 7.88
N HIS A 159 -13.10 16.42 8.89
CA HIS A 159 -12.26 16.56 10.07
C HIS A 159 -11.12 15.55 10.15
N LEU A 160 -11.23 14.38 9.50
CA LEU A 160 -10.26 13.31 9.59
C LEU A 160 -9.75 12.85 8.23
N ALA A 161 -8.44 12.85 8.11
CA ALA A 161 -7.71 12.28 6.99
C ALA A 161 -6.58 11.39 7.51
N PHE A 162 -6.10 10.49 6.65
CA PHE A 162 -4.87 9.77 6.92
C PHE A 162 -3.91 9.75 5.74
N ALA A 163 -2.65 9.49 6.03
CA ALA A 163 -1.57 9.44 5.07
C ALA A 163 -0.55 8.35 5.43
N PRO A 164 0.29 7.95 4.47
CA PRO A 164 1.55 7.30 4.79
C PRO A 164 2.51 8.34 5.38
N THR A 165 3.63 7.93 5.97
CA THR A 165 4.59 8.91 6.50
C THR A 165 5.07 9.81 5.36
N PRO A 166 4.79 11.12 5.43
CA PRO A 166 5.17 12.02 4.36
C PRO A 166 6.67 12.32 4.44
N THR A 167 7.25 12.57 3.29
CA THR A 167 8.59 13.15 3.19
C THR A 167 8.56 14.65 3.42
N GLU A 168 9.72 15.21 3.72
CA GLU A 168 9.89 16.66 3.87
C GLU A 168 9.35 17.45 2.66
N ALA A 169 9.61 16.98 1.44
CA ALA A 169 9.06 17.58 0.22
C ALA A 169 7.53 17.55 0.19
N GLN A 170 6.90 16.42 0.55
CA GLN A 170 5.44 16.30 0.65
C GLN A 170 4.82 17.26 1.65
N ILE A 171 5.49 17.44 2.78
CA ILE A 171 5.05 18.37 3.81
C ILE A 171 5.06 19.78 3.23
N HIS A 172 6.20 20.23 2.68
CA HIS A 172 6.39 21.58 2.17
C HIS A 172 5.54 21.91 0.94
N ASP A 173 5.49 21.01 -0.05
CA ASP A 173 4.91 21.30 -1.36
C ASP A 173 3.37 21.15 -1.38
N GLY A 174 2.80 20.50 -0.37
CA GLY A 174 1.37 20.16 -0.38
C GLY A 174 0.71 20.22 0.99
N LEU A 175 1.13 19.37 1.92
CA LEU A 175 0.33 19.08 3.11
C LEU A 175 0.13 20.29 4.02
N ILE A 176 1.14 21.16 4.16
CA ILE A 176 0.99 22.41 4.94
C ILE A 176 -0.07 23.36 4.38
N ASN A 177 -0.32 23.28 3.07
CA ASN A 177 -1.28 24.15 2.36
C ASN A 177 -2.70 23.58 2.33
N VAL A 178 -2.90 22.32 2.74
CA VAL A 178 -4.23 21.67 2.77
C VAL A 178 -5.16 22.29 3.81
N GLY A 179 -4.58 22.84 4.89
CA GLY A 179 -5.33 23.46 5.98
C GLY A 179 -5.55 22.58 7.21
N PHE A 180 -4.82 21.46 7.34
CA PHE A 180 -4.77 20.69 8.59
C PHE A 180 -4.30 21.59 9.74
N LYS A 181 -4.88 21.40 10.92
CA LYS A 181 -4.52 22.12 12.16
C LYS A 181 -3.72 21.26 13.10
N THR A 182 -3.92 19.95 13.04
CA THR A 182 -3.16 18.96 13.81
C THR A 182 -2.71 17.81 12.91
N VAL A 183 -1.49 17.34 13.13
CA VAL A 183 -0.91 16.13 12.53
C VAL A 183 -0.56 15.17 13.66
N ILE A 184 -0.97 13.92 13.53
CA ILE A 184 -0.64 12.83 14.46
C ILE A 184 0.22 11.83 13.71
N GLY A 185 1.50 11.75 14.09
CA GLY A 185 2.45 10.80 13.52
C GLY A 185 2.56 9.53 14.37
N MET A 186 2.45 8.37 13.72
CA MET A 186 2.50 7.06 14.38
C MET A 186 3.91 6.45 14.28
N GLU A 187 4.48 6.04 15.41
CA GLU A 187 5.86 5.52 15.48
C GLU A 187 6.08 4.34 16.45
N SER A 188 7.30 3.82 16.51
CA SER A 188 7.65 2.71 17.40
C SER A 188 7.62 3.09 18.87
N LYS A 189 7.05 2.20 19.71
CA LYS A 189 7.20 2.22 21.18
C LYS A 189 8.66 2.09 21.63
N GLN A 190 9.50 1.40 20.86
CA GLN A 190 10.89 1.12 21.24
C GLN A 190 11.83 2.31 21.00
N ASN A 191 11.61 3.05 19.91
CA ASN A 191 12.42 4.20 19.52
C ASN A 191 11.55 5.44 19.24
N PRO A 192 10.87 6.00 20.25
CA PRO A 192 10.04 7.18 20.06
C PRO A 192 10.90 8.40 19.66
N GLY A 193 10.47 9.13 18.65
CA GLY A 193 11.06 10.33 18.09
C GLY A 193 12.15 10.09 17.03
N GLU A 194 12.66 8.87 16.83
CA GLU A 194 13.81 8.64 15.95
C GLU A 194 13.53 9.03 14.49
N TYR A 195 12.34 8.68 13.99
CA TYR A 195 11.94 8.89 12.60
C TYR A 195 11.11 10.17 12.42
N LEU A 196 10.42 10.62 13.48
CA LEU A 196 9.49 11.75 13.41
C LEU A 196 10.07 13.06 13.96
N ALA A 197 11.26 13.05 14.58
CA ALA A 197 11.87 14.27 15.11
C ALA A 197 12.07 15.34 14.03
N LYS A 198 12.39 14.93 12.80
CA LYS A 198 12.66 15.86 11.69
C LYS A 198 11.40 16.58 11.21
N GLU A 199 10.25 15.90 11.17
CA GLU A 199 9.02 16.51 10.70
C GLU A 199 8.36 17.43 11.74
N LYS A 200 8.59 17.19 13.04
CA LYS A 200 8.02 18.00 14.11
C LYS A 200 8.29 19.49 13.93
N ASP A 201 9.53 19.84 13.59
CA ASP A 201 9.94 21.23 13.39
C ASP A 201 9.31 21.84 12.13
N ILE A 202 9.15 21.03 11.08
CA ILE A 202 8.52 21.44 9.82
C ILE A 202 7.04 21.78 10.05
N TRP A 203 6.31 20.90 10.74
CA TRP A 203 4.89 21.11 11.07
C TRP A 203 4.70 22.32 11.98
N ALA A 204 5.55 22.47 13.00
CA ALA A 204 5.50 23.60 13.92
C ALA A 204 5.77 24.93 13.20
N ALA A 205 6.72 24.97 12.26
CA ALA A 205 7.00 26.16 11.45
C ALA A 205 5.81 26.60 10.59
N ALA A 206 4.96 25.65 10.17
CA ALA A 206 3.71 25.91 9.46
C ALA A 206 2.52 26.26 10.37
N ASN A 207 2.73 26.42 11.68
CA ASN A 207 1.69 26.63 12.69
C ASN A 207 0.63 25.49 12.70
N ILE A 208 1.11 24.26 12.51
CA ILE A 208 0.33 23.03 12.60
C ILE A 208 0.80 22.27 13.84
N ASN A 209 -0.14 21.88 14.71
CA ASN A 209 0.19 21.13 15.91
C ASN A 209 0.64 19.71 15.53
N PHE A 210 1.77 19.25 16.07
CA PHE A 210 2.27 17.90 15.81
C PHE A 210 2.28 17.07 17.10
N VAL A 211 1.68 15.88 17.03
CA VAL A 211 1.61 14.92 18.13
C VAL A 211 2.19 13.60 17.65
N SER A 212 3.13 13.03 18.40
CA SER A 212 3.58 11.67 18.15
C SER A 212 2.77 10.67 18.98
N TYR A 213 2.38 9.55 18.38
CA TYR A 213 1.71 8.45 19.07
C TYR A 213 2.43 7.12 18.81
N PRO A 214 2.75 6.32 19.85
CA PRO A 214 3.69 5.22 19.69
C PRO A 214 2.96 3.92 19.29
N ILE A 215 2.52 3.81 18.02
CA ILE A 215 2.14 2.54 17.39
C ILE A 215 2.80 2.43 16.03
N LYS A 216 3.53 1.33 15.78
CA LYS A 216 4.17 1.12 14.48
C LYS A 216 3.37 0.22 13.54
N SER A 217 2.71 -0.80 14.08
CA SER A 217 2.08 -1.85 13.29
C SER A 217 0.71 -2.26 13.81
N ALA A 218 -0.09 -2.88 12.94
CA ALA A 218 -1.47 -3.23 13.25
C ALA A 218 -1.57 -4.28 14.38
N ASP A 219 -0.58 -5.14 14.55
CA ASP A 219 -0.54 -6.16 15.61
C ASP A 219 -0.27 -5.58 17.01
N GLU A 220 0.26 -4.36 17.11
CA GLU A 220 0.47 -3.65 18.37
C GLU A 220 -0.80 -2.96 18.90
N ILE A 221 -1.85 -2.84 18.07
CA ILE A 221 -3.07 -2.10 18.40
C ILE A 221 -3.91 -2.85 19.44
N GLY A 222 -4.10 -2.22 20.60
CA GLY A 222 -5.01 -2.64 21.65
C GLY A 222 -6.26 -1.76 21.75
N LEU A 223 -7.19 -2.16 22.63
CA LEU A 223 -8.42 -1.39 22.91
C LEU A 223 -8.13 0.00 23.48
N GLN A 224 -7.13 0.09 24.35
CA GLN A 224 -6.74 1.34 24.99
C GLN A 224 -6.26 2.36 23.96
N ASP A 225 -5.56 1.91 22.93
CA ASP A 225 -5.01 2.80 21.92
C ASP A 225 -6.11 3.49 21.11
N PHE A 226 -7.23 2.80 20.83
CA PHE A 226 -8.40 3.42 20.22
C PHE A 226 -9.04 4.49 21.13
N GLU A 227 -9.13 4.24 22.43
CA GLU A 227 -9.67 5.21 23.40
C GLU A 227 -8.78 6.47 23.49
N GLU A 228 -7.46 6.29 23.56
CA GLU A 228 -6.49 7.39 23.64
C GLU A 228 -6.46 8.24 22.37
N ILE A 229 -6.41 7.61 21.19
CA ILE A 229 -6.42 8.32 19.91
C ILE A 229 -7.75 9.05 19.70
N LEU A 230 -8.89 8.45 20.07
CA LEU A 230 -10.18 9.13 20.00
C LEU A 230 -10.17 10.39 20.88
N GLN A 231 -9.69 10.28 22.12
CA GLN A 231 -9.59 11.43 23.03
C GLN A 231 -8.66 12.52 22.46
N LEU A 232 -7.53 12.16 21.85
CA LEU A 232 -6.65 13.12 21.18
C LEU A 232 -7.38 13.83 20.04
N VAL A 233 -8.06 13.07 19.17
CA VAL A 233 -8.79 13.64 18.03
C VAL A 233 -9.92 14.58 18.49
N GLU A 234 -10.64 14.24 19.57
CA GLU A 234 -11.75 15.05 20.10
C GLU A 234 -11.29 16.33 20.82
N THR A 235 -10.08 16.35 21.37
CA THR A 235 -9.56 17.49 22.14
C THR A 235 -8.73 18.46 21.30
N MET A 236 -8.22 18.02 20.15
CA MET A 236 -7.33 18.80 19.29
C MET A 236 -8.09 19.63 18.26
N GLN A 237 -7.42 20.64 17.71
CA GLN A 237 -8.00 21.46 16.63
C GLN A 237 -7.94 20.70 15.30
N GLY A 238 -9.10 20.54 14.65
CA GLY A 238 -9.21 19.97 13.30
C GLY A 238 -9.17 21.02 12.18
N PRO A 239 -9.04 20.60 10.91
CA PRO A 239 -8.93 19.22 10.42
C PRO A 239 -7.63 18.52 10.86
N ILE A 240 -7.71 17.20 11.12
CA ILE A 240 -6.60 16.38 11.64
C ILE A 240 -6.15 15.39 10.57
N LEU A 241 -4.83 15.33 10.36
CA LEU A 241 -4.16 14.31 9.55
C LEU A 241 -3.49 13.29 10.48
N ILE A 242 -3.73 12.01 10.26
CA ILE A 242 -3.03 10.93 10.95
C ILE A 242 -2.11 10.22 9.95
N HIS A 243 -0.85 9.98 10.26
CA HIS A 243 0.01 9.20 9.38
C HIS A 243 0.80 8.11 10.09
N SER A 244 1.16 7.08 9.33
CA SER A 244 1.95 5.92 9.76
C SER A 244 2.80 5.45 8.58
N GLU A 245 3.84 4.65 8.82
CA GLU A 245 4.85 4.27 7.80
C GLU A 245 4.30 4.00 6.39
N ILE A 246 3.29 3.12 6.26
CA ILE A 246 2.64 2.79 4.98
C ILE A 246 1.17 3.24 4.93
N GLY A 247 0.73 4.03 5.91
CA GLY A 247 -0.63 4.53 6.03
C GLY A 247 -1.63 3.51 6.59
N GLN A 248 -1.28 2.23 6.76
CA GLN A 248 -2.21 1.19 7.20
C GLN A 248 -2.73 1.40 8.62
N VAL A 249 -1.85 1.64 9.61
CA VAL A 249 -2.26 1.88 11.00
C VAL A 249 -3.10 3.16 11.09
N ALA A 250 -2.66 4.22 10.41
CA ALA A 250 -3.39 5.48 10.35
C ALA A 250 -4.78 5.31 9.71
N ALA A 251 -4.88 4.52 8.64
CA ALA A 251 -6.14 4.18 8.00
C ALA A 251 -7.06 3.46 8.98
N ILE A 252 -6.60 2.38 9.60
CA ILE A 252 -7.39 1.62 10.59
C ILE A 252 -7.93 2.54 11.67
N MET A 253 -7.07 3.39 12.25
CA MET A 253 -7.47 4.31 13.31
C MET A 253 -8.55 5.28 12.84
N VAL A 254 -8.38 5.92 11.68
CA VAL A 254 -9.39 6.84 11.13
C VAL A 254 -10.70 6.12 10.82
N PHE A 255 -10.67 4.97 10.14
CA PHE A 255 -11.87 4.19 9.82
C PHE A 255 -12.63 3.77 11.08
N VAL A 256 -11.92 3.25 12.09
CA VAL A 256 -12.53 2.78 13.33
C VAL A 256 -13.16 3.93 14.13
N MET A 257 -12.46 5.06 14.24
CA MET A 257 -13.02 6.25 14.89
C MET A 257 -14.25 6.80 14.17
N VAL A 258 -14.18 6.95 12.85
CA VAL A 258 -15.30 7.48 12.05
C VAL A 258 -16.48 6.51 12.09
N ALA A 259 -16.24 5.20 12.14
CA ALA A 259 -17.29 4.21 12.31
C ALA A 259 -18.01 4.38 13.65
N LYS A 260 -17.27 4.53 14.75
CA LYS A 260 -17.85 4.76 16.09
C LYS A 260 -18.63 6.08 16.17
N GLN A 261 -18.08 7.16 15.63
CA GLN A 261 -18.74 8.47 15.58
C GLN A 261 -20.06 8.44 14.79
N ASN A 262 -20.16 7.58 13.78
CA ASN A 262 -21.35 7.42 12.95
C ASN A 262 -22.25 6.26 13.38
N ALA A 263 -22.02 5.66 14.56
CA ALA A 263 -22.77 4.51 15.07
C ALA A 263 -22.88 3.33 14.08
N ARG A 264 -21.83 3.10 13.28
CA ARG A 264 -21.71 1.91 12.42
C ARG A 264 -21.41 0.68 13.26
N GLN A 265 -21.80 -0.50 12.79
CA GLN A 265 -21.37 -1.73 13.44
C GLN A 265 -19.90 -2.00 13.12
N GLY A 266 -19.13 -2.47 14.09
CA GLY A 266 -17.72 -2.79 13.90
C GLY A 266 -17.48 -3.86 12.82
N SER A 267 -18.45 -4.77 12.65
CA SER A 267 -18.45 -5.78 11.60
C SER A 267 -18.55 -5.21 10.17
N GLU A 268 -19.07 -3.99 10.02
CA GLU A 268 -19.22 -3.30 8.73
C GLU A 268 -17.95 -2.55 8.32
N VAL A 269 -17.05 -2.27 9.26
CA VAL A 269 -15.83 -1.45 9.02
C VAL A 269 -14.96 -2.02 7.89
N PRO A 270 -14.65 -3.33 7.82
CA PRO A 270 -13.86 -3.86 6.71
C PRO A 270 -14.58 -3.78 5.35
N GLY A 271 -15.91 -3.89 5.34
CA GLY A 271 -16.70 -3.69 4.12
C GLY A 271 -16.65 -2.26 3.63
N TRP A 272 -16.88 -1.32 4.55
CA TRP A 272 -16.84 0.11 4.26
C TRP A 272 -15.45 0.60 3.85
N ALA A 273 -14.37 0.07 4.46
CA ALA A 273 -13.00 0.35 4.05
C ALA A 273 -12.75 -0.07 2.60
N ARG A 274 -13.22 -1.27 2.20
CA ARG A 274 -13.08 -1.78 0.83
C ARG A 274 -13.84 -0.93 -0.19
N GLU A 275 -15.02 -0.43 0.16
CA GLU A 275 -15.77 0.51 -0.70
C GLU A 275 -14.98 1.79 -1.02
N LEU A 276 -14.09 2.21 -0.11
CA LEU A 276 -13.21 3.38 -0.29
C LEU A 276 -11.83 3.01 -0.87
N GLY A 277 -11.61 1.74 -1.21
CA GLY A 277 -10.38 1.24 -1.82
C GLY A 277 -9.32 0.78 -0.83
N PHE A 278 -9.67 0.57 0.43
CA PHE A 278 -8.73 0.11 1.46
C PHE A 278 -9.01 -1.33 1.86
N ASP A 279 -7.97 -2.16 1.78
CA ASP A 279 -8.05 -3.55 2.19
C ASP A 279 -7.54 -3.75 3.63
N PHE A 280 -8.42 -4.25 4.47
CA PHE A 280 -8.17 -4.62 5.87
C PHE A 280 -8.24 -6.15 6.07
N ASP A 281 -8.14 -6.92 4.99
CA ASP A 281 -8.04 -8.37 5.06
C ASP A 281 -6.69 -8.77 5.70
N GLY A 282 -6.71 -9.86 6.49
CA GLY A 282 -5.51 -10.34 7.20
C GLY A 282 -5.22 -9.67 8.56
N LEU A 283 -6.06 -8.73 9.03
CA LEU A 283 -5.91 -8.12 10.35
C LEU A 283 -6.15 -9.09 11.53
N GLY A 284 -6.69 -10.29 11.28
CA GLY A 284 -6.75 -11.39 12.23
C GLY A 284 -7.41 -11.00 13.56
N ARG A 285 -6.64 -11.03 14.66
CA ARG A 285 -7.10 -10.69 16.02
C ARG A 285 -7.61 -9.25 16.12
N LEU A 286 -7.06 -8.33 15.33
CA LEU A 286 -7.44 -6.92 15.38
C LEU A 286 -8.88 -6.70 14.93
N THR A 287 -9.43 -7.50 14.02
CA THR A 287 -10.84 -7.41 13.63
C THR A 287 -11.77 -7.60 14.83
N GLN A 288 -11.45 -8.54 15.73
CA GLN A 288 -12.23 -8.74 16.96
C GLN A 288 -12.12 -7.55 17.91
N THR A 289 -10.92 -6.97 18.03
CA THR A 289 -10.68 -5.75 18.82
C THR A 289 -11.48 -4.57 18.27
N ILE A 290 -11.50 -4.38 16.94
CA ILE A 290 -12.28 -3.34 16.26
C ILE A 290 -13.76 -3.51 16.57
N CYS A 291 -14.34 -4.71 16.39
CA CYS A 291 -15.73 -4.95 16.71
C CYS A 291 -16.03 -4.67 18.19
N ALA A 292 -15.23 -5.22 19.09
CA ALA A 292 -15.42 -5.05 20.53
C ALA A 292 -15.37 -3.57 20.97
N TRP A 293 -14.58 -2.74 20.30
CA TRP A 293 -14.47 -1.32 20.62
C TRP A 293 -15.54 -0.47 19.96
N VAL A 294 -15.83 -0.68 18.67
CA VAL A 294 -16.84 0.10 17.93
C VAL A 294 -18.23 -0.15 18.49
N ASP A 295 -18.55 -1.40 18.82
CA ASP A 295 -19.88 -1.83 19.26
C ASP A 295 -20.15 -1.55 20.76
N LYS A 296 -19.18 -1.02 21.50
CA LYS A 296 -19.27 -0.66 22.93
C LYS A 296 -19.76 0.79 23.11
#